data_AF-R0KQW5-F1
#
_entry.id   AF-R0KQW5-F1
#
_cell.length_a   1.000
_cell.length_b   1.000
_cell.length_c   1.000
_cell.angle_alpha   90.00
_cell.angle_beta   90.00
_cell.angle_gamma   90.00
#
_symmetry.space_group_name_H-M   'P 1'
#
loop_
_entity.id
_entity.type
_entity.pdbx_description
1 polymer ?
#
loop_
_entity_poly.entity_id
_entity_poly.type
_entity_poly.pdbx_seq_one_letter_code
_entity_poly.pdbx_strand_id
1 'polypeptide(L)'
;MFLCQIQILYHLLFALSTSPIQGVNQRTAMISFDEGPSKNFETLLSIAVDYQIPIVFHLDPTLVSFTKEKVDKIISYNFEVGMSVTESIESNQEEVLRKYTEAFISKTGYKPVLVRVLRGEHNLVGKYFESMGYVLTTPTIDSEDDQKAEVYPFIAPELQSLCGNPTSISFRERFSTSVKLLPHIIQLLKEAQYVVVPAYEFLGLNTNLHEVKEENFTIKTSINTVDKKINVIGYDSKQKIIKEEEIPLDSENKLKVRDLTNKTFTKIEFEKIFEDLKELKKAKDDG
;
A
#
# COMPACT_ATOMS: atom_id res chain seq x y z
N MET A 1 13.58 -25.88 33.39
CA MET A 1 14.04 -26.53 32.14
C MET A 1 13.01 -27.46 31.48
N PHE A 2 11.85 -27.76 32.10
CA PHE A 2 10.83 -28.67 31.53
C PHE A 2 9.73 -27.99 30.70
N LEU A 3 9.53 -26.67 30.82
CA LEU A 3 8.49 -25.94 30.08
C LEU A 3 8.86 -25.66 28.61
N CYS A 4 10.15 -25.56 28.29
CA CYS A 4 10.61 -25.26 26.92
C CYS A 4 10.50 -26.46 25.98
N GLN A 5 10.49 -27.69 26.51
CA GLN A 5 10.36 -28.90 25.69
C GLN A 5 8.91 -29.20 25.26
N ILE A 6 7.91 -28.68 25.98
CA ILE A 6 6.49 -28.90 25.66
C ILE A 6 6.04 -27.99 24.49
N GLN A 7 6.55 -26.76 24.38
CA GLN A 7 6.25 -25.88 23.25
C GLN A 7 6.85 -26.37 21.94
N ILE A 8 8.06 -26.93 21.98
CA ILE A 8 8.70 -27.52 20.79
C ILE A 8 7.92 -28.76 20.31
N LEU A 9 7.35 -29.55 21.23
CA LEU A 9 6.53 -30.70 20.88
C LEU A 9 5.20 -30.29 20.21
N TYR A 10 4.59 -29.18 20.63
CA TYR A 10 3.39 -28.62 19.97
C TYR A 10 3.67 -28.10 18.55
N HIS A 11 4.82 -27.44 18.33
CA HIS A 11 5.20 -26.98 16.98
C HIS A 11 5.59 -28.16 16.07
N LEU A 12 6.20 -29.22 16.61
CA LEU A 12 6.52 -30.43 15.84
C LEU A 12 5.29 -31.26 15.49
N LEU A 13 4.28 -31.33 16.37
CA LEU A 13 3.01 -31.99 16.07
C LEU A 13 2.19 -31.21 15.03
N PHE A 14 2.25 -29.87 15.04
CA PHE A 14 1.60 -29.03 14.02
C PHE A 14 2.25 -29.17 12.64
N ALA A 15 3.58 -29.31 12.58
CA ALA A 15 4.32 -29.55 11.34
C ALA A 15 4.09 -30.95 10.75
N LEU A 16 3.62 -31.92 11.55
CA LEU A 16 3.39 -33.30 11.13
C LEU A 16 1.90 -33.62 10.85
N SER A 17 0.95 -32.84 11.39
CA SER A 17 -0.49 -33.02 11.13
C SER A 17 -0.99 -32.37 9.83
N THR A 18 -0.14 -31.67 9.11
CA THR A 18 -0.44 -31.07 7.80
C THR A 18 0.37 -31.70 6.68
N SER A 19 0.68 -33.00 6.80
CA SER A 19 1.04 -33.77 5.62
C SER A 19 -0.12 -33.65 4.64
N PRO A 20 0.04 -32.99 3.47
CA PRO A 20 -1.01 -33.01 2.48
C PRO A 20 -1.23 -34.47 2.14
N ILE A 21 -2.48 -34.91 2.18
CA ILE A 21 -2.88 -36.15 1.52
C ILE A 21 -2.45 -35.94 0.06
N GLN A 22 -1.31 -36.52 -0.31
CA GLN A 22 -0.80 -36.51 -1.68
C GLN A 22 -1.90 -37.10 -2.56
N GLY A 23 -2.58 -36.24 -3.32
CA GLY A 23 -3.66 -36.65 -4.21
C GLY A 23 -4.82 -35.67 -4.38
N VAL A 24 -4.95 -34.63 -3.54
CA VAL A 24 -5.95 -33.57 -3.77
C VAL A 24 -5.26 -32.34 -4.35
N ASN A 25 -5.58 -32.02 -5.61
CA ASN A 25 -5.23 -30.72 -6.21
C ASN A 25 -6.00 -29.65 -5.44
N GLN A 26 -5.42 -29.13 -4.36
CA GLN A 26 -6.11 -28.26 -3.43
C GLN A 26 -6.34 -26.90 -4.11
N ARG A 27 -7.60 -26.48 -4.18
CA ARG A 27 -8.00 -25.26 -4.89
C ARG A 27 -7.61 -24.07 -4.01
N THR A 28 -7.02 -23.02 -4.60
CA THR A 28 -6.58 -21.85 -3.83
C THR A 28 -7.54 -20.69 -4.03
N ALA A 29 -7.78 -19.95 -2.94
CA ALA A 29 -8.56 -18.72 -2.95
C ALA A 29 -7.77 -17.58 -2.33
N MET A 30 -7.93 -16.37 -2.87
CA MET A 30 -7.42 -15.13 -2.26
C MET A 30 -8.61 -14.22 -1.98
N ILE A 31 -8.70 -13.68 -0.76
CA ILE A 31 -9.75 -12.73 -0.39
C ILE A 31 -9.12 -11.35 -0.22
N SER A 32 -9.70 -10.32 -0.86
CA SER A 32 -9.28 -8.94 -0.66
C SER A 32 -10.42 -8.03 -0.23
N PHE A 33 -10.08 -6.98 0.50
CA PHE A 33 -10.97 -5.88 0.84
C PHE A 33 -10.36 -4.57 0.36
N ASP A 34 -11.13 -3.85 -0.45
CA ASP A 34 -10.68 -2.68 -1.20
C ASP A 34 -11.23 -1.38 -0.58
N GLU A 35 -10.58 -0.26 -0.91
CA GLU A 35 -10.98 1.11 -0.56
C GLU A 35 -10.99 1.46 0.95
N GLY A 36 -10.39 0.61 1.79
CA GLY A 36 -10.15 0.91 3.22
C GLY A 36 -9.02 1.93 3.43
N PRO A 37 -8.66 2.33 4.66
CA PRO A 37 -9.27 1.94 5.92
C PRO A 37 -10.55 2.74 6.20
N SER A 38 -11.65 2.07 6.49
CA SER A 38 -12.90 2.71 6.93
C SER A 38 -13.12 2.54 8.44
N LYS A 39 -14.32 2.86 8.93
CA LYS A 39 -14.75 2.58 10.30
C LYS A 39 -14.84 1.08 10.62
N ASN A 40 -14.87 0.22 9.59
CA ASN A 40 -14.99 -1.23 9.75
C ASN A 40 -13.64 -1.96 9.86
N PHE A 41 -12.52 -1.26 9.66
CA PHE A 41 -11.17 -1.82 9.63
C PHE A 41 -10.88 -2.76 10.81
N GLU A 42 -11.13 -2.30 12.04
CA GLU A 42 -10.84 -3.09 13.25
C GLU A 42 -11.70 -4.36 13.33
N THR A 43 -12.96 -4.27 12.92
CA THR A 43 -13.87 -5.42 12.86
C THR A 43 -13.40 -6.43 11.82
N LEU A 44 -13.03 -5.98 10.63
CA LEU A 44 -12.52 -6.85 9.57
C LEU A 44 -11.25 -7.57 10.00
N LEU A 45 -10.30 -6.82 10.58
CA LEU A 45 -9.03 -7.37 11.05
C LEU A 45 -9.26 -8.41 12.15
N SER A 46 -10.14 -8.12 13.13
CA SER A 46 -10.50 -9.08 14.19
C SER A 46 -11.05 -10.38 13.61
N ILE A 47 -11.99 -10.30 12.66
CA ILE A 47 -12.56 -11.51 12.03
C ILE A 47 -11.47 -12.31 11.32
N ALA A 48 -10.61 -11.66 10.54
CA ALA A 48 -9.54 -12.36 9.82
C ALA A 48 -8.56 -13.06 10.78
N VAL A 49 -8.21 -12.41 11.89
CA VAL A 49 -7.35 -12.98 12.94
C VAL A 49 -8.03 -14.15 13.66
N ASP A 50 -9.30 -13.99 14.05
CA ASP A 50 -10.06 -15.02 14.78
C ASP A 50 -10.21 -16.31 13.95
N TYR A 51 -10.41 -16.17 12.64
CA TYR A 51 -10.50 -17.30 11.72
C TYR A 51 -9.14 -17.77 11.20
N GLN A 52 -8.05 -17.06 11.51
CA GLN A 52 -6.69 -17.31 11.02
C GLN A 52 -6.62 -17.38 9.49
N ILE A 53 -7.35 -16.50 8.80
CA ILE A 53 -7.42 -16.47 7.34
C ILE A 53 -6.61 -15.28 6.83
N PRO A 54 -5.63 -15.49 5.93
CA PRO A 54 -4.93 -14.40 5.29
C PRO A 54 -5.88 -13.64 4.37
N ILE A 55 -5.90 -12.32 4.52
CA ILE A 55 -6.63 -11.42 3.62
C ILE A 55 -5.72 -10.30 3.14
N VAL A 56 -6.01 -9.78 1.96
CA VAL A 56 -5.31 -8.64 1.36
C VAL A 56 -6.11 -7.37 1.60
N PHE A 57 -5.51 -6.37 2.21
CA PHE A 57 -6.12 -5.06 2.40
C PHE A 57 -5.63 -4.11 1.31
N HIS A 58 -6.46 -3.80 0.32
CA HIS A 58 -6.17 -2.71 -0.62
C HIS A 58 -6.66 -1.39 -0.02
N LEU A 59 -5.71 -0.60 0.47
CA LEU A 59 -5.98 0.63 1.20
C LEU A 59 -5.80 1.86 0.31
N ASP A 60 -6.75 2.79 0.39
CA ASP A 60 -6.67 4.11 -0.22
C ASP A 60 -5.80 5.05 0.64
N PRO A 61 -4.59 5.40 0.16
CA PRO A 61 -3.66 6.23 0.91
C PRO A 61 -4.09 7.70 0.99
N THR A 62 -5.10 8.13 0.24
CA THR A 62 -5.60 9.51 0.28
C THR A 62 -6.51 9.76 1.49
N LEU A 63 -7.08 8.71 2.07
CA LEU A 63 -7.93 8.80 3.25
C LEU A 63 -7.18 9.29 4.49
N VAL A 64 -7.84 10.10 5.31
CA VAL A 64 -7.30 10.58 6.60
C VAL A 64 -7.10 9.42 7.58
N SER A 65 -7.95 8.39 7.49
CA SER A 65 -7.91 7.18 8.31
C SER A 65 -6.78 6.22 7.95
N PHE A 66 -6.04 6.47 6.86
CA PHE A 66 -4.87 5.69 6.46
C PHE A 66 -3.63 6.16 7.22
N THR A 67 -3.06 5.27 8.04
CA THR A 67 -1.92 5.57 8.91
C THR A 67 -0.92 4.42 8.92
N LYS A 68 0.34 4.73 9.23
CA LYS A 68 1.39 3.73 9.46
C LYS A 68 0.97 2.65 10.46
N GLU A 69 0.35 3.05 11.57
CA GLU A 69 -0.09 2.14 12.63
C GLU A 69 -1.01 1.02 12.10
N LYS A 70 -1.98 1.36 11.24
CA LYS A 70 -2.89 0.35 10.66
C LYS A 70 -2.15 -0.59 9.72
N VAL A 71 -1.25 -0.06 8.90
CA VAL A 71 -0.44 -0.87 7.98
C VAL A 71 0.47 -1.82 8.77
N ASP A 72 1.19 -1.33 9.76
CA ASP A 72 2.05 -2.15 10.63
C ASP A 72 1.25 -3.21 11.39
N LYS A 73 0.02 -2.89 11.81
CA LYS A 73 -0.89 -3.84 12.47
C LYS A 73 -1.27 -4.99 11.53
N ILE A 74 -1.61 -4.71 10.28
CA ILE A 74 -1.92 -5.75 9.27
C ILE A 74 -0.70 -6.68 9.07
N ILE A 75 0.48 -6.08 8.89
CA ILE A 75 1.74 -6.82 8.68
C ILE A 75 2.09 -7.68 9.91
N SER A 76 1.82 -7.20 11.12
CA SER A 76 2.08 -7.96 12.35
C SER A 76 1.29 -9.26 12.46
N TYR A 77 0.16 -9.37 11.76
CA TYR A 77 -0.64 -10.59 11.64
C TYR A 77 -0.29 -11.42 10.39
N ASN A 78 0.80 -11.08 9.69
CA ASN A 78 1.23 -11.72 8.44
C ASN A 78 0.17 -11.65 7.32
N PHE A 79 -0.63 -10.58 7.32
CA PHE A 79 -1.55 -10.24 6.24
C PHE A 79 -0.90 -9.23 5.29
N GLU A 80 -1.45 -9.10 4.07
CA GLU A 80 -0.85 -8.30 3.02
C GLU A 80 -1.57 -6.98 2.80
N VAL A 81 -0.80 -5.98 2.37
CA VAL A 81 -1.29 -4.64 2.11
C VAL A 81 -1.01 -4.27 0.66
N GLY A 82 -2.05 -3.84 -0.04
CA GLY A 82 -1.97 -3.20 -1.34
C GLY A 82 -2.48 -1.77 -1.28
N MET A 83 -2.28 -1.06 -2.39
CA MET A 83 -2.83 0.27 -2.60
C MET A 83 -4.10 0.19 -3.42
N SER A 84 -5.14 0.91 -3.00
CA SER A 84 -6.39 1.07 -3.74
C SER A 84 -6.39 2.45 -4.40
N VAL A 85 -6.47 2.50 -5.72
CA VAL A 85 -6.65 3.73 -6.50
C VAL A 85 -8.14 3.89 -6.78
N THR A 86 -8.75 4.86 -6.09
CA THR A 86 -10.19 5.15 -6.09
C THR A 86 -10.56 6.30 -7.04
N GLU A 87 -9.57 6.95 -7.61
CA GLU A 87 -9.69 7.99 -8.63
C GLU A 87 -9.61 7.37 -10.03
N SER A 88 -10.41 7.89 -10.97
CA SER A 88 -10.38 7.44 -12.37
C SER A 88 -9.08 7.85 -13.06
N ILE A 89 -8.58 6.97 -13.93
CA ILE A 89 -7.23 7.06 -14.51
C ILE A 89 -7.23 7.41 -16.02
N GLU A 90 -8.40 7.59 -16.64
CA GLU A 90 -8.61 7.61 -18.10
C GLU A 90 -7.68 8.54 -18.94
N SER A 91 -7.01 9.53 -18.36
CA SER A 91 -6.10 10.43 -19.10
C SER A 91 -4.83 10.88 -18.36
N ASN A 92 -4.57 10.39 -17.15
CA ASN A 92 -3.56 10.96 -16.25
C ASN A 92 -2.88 9.91 -15.35
N GLN A 93 -2.69 8.69 -15.87
CA GLN A 93 -2.12 7.55 -15.13
C GLN A 93 -0.84 7.81 -14.35
N GLU A 94 0.07 8.63 -14.89
CA GLU A 94 1.31 8.98 -14.20
C GLU A 94 1.04 9.87 -12.98
N GLU A 95 0.19 10.87 -13.13
CA GLU A 95 -0.16 11.79 -12.06
C GLU A 95 -0.92 11.06 -10.94
N VAL A 96 -1.90 10.24 -11.29
CA VAL A 96 -2.68 9.47 -10.32
C VAL A 96 -1.79 8.46 -9.58
N LEU A 97 -0.98 7.68 -10.31
CA LEU A 97 -0.07 6.71 -9.69
C LEU A 97 0.94 7.41 -8.77
N ARG A 98 1.52 8.54 -9.19
CA ARG A 98 2.44 9.33 -8.38
C ARG A 98 1.76 9.82 -7.11
N LYS A 99 0.60 10.47 -7.22
CA LYS A 99 -0.19 10.99 -6.08
C LYS A 99 -0.46 9.90 -5.04
N TYR A 100 -0.97 8.75 -5.47
CA TYR A 100 -1.31 7.66 -4.57
C TYR A 100 -0.06 7.02 -3.95
N THR A 101 1.00 6.83 -4.74
CA THR A 101 2.27 6.28 -4.24
C THR A 101 2.93 7.20 -3.22
N GLU A 102 3.01 8.51 -3.49
CA GLU A 102 3.58 9.49 -2.57
C GLU A 102 2.76 9.60 -1.29
N ALA A 103 1.42 9.56 -1.38
CA ALA A 103 0.55 9.51 -0.22
C ALA A 103 0.79 8.24 0.62
N PHE A 104 1.01 7.09 -0.03
CA PHE A 104 1.30 5.84 0.66
C PHE A 104 2.65 5.92 1.40
N ILE A 105 3.70 6.33 0.69
CA ILE A 105 5.06 6.43 1.23
C ILE A 105 5.13 7.46 2.36
N SER A 106 4.61 8.67 2.16
CA SER A 106 4.67 9.75 3.16
C SER A 106 3.97 9.38 4.48
N LYS A 107 2.89 8.59 4.42
CA LYS A 107 2.12 8.20 5.61
C LYS A 107 2.63 6.94 6.29
N THR A 108 3.48 6.13 5.66
CA THR A 108 3.82 4.79 6.15
C THR A 108 5.31 4.45 6.12
N GLY A 109 6.11 5.14 5.31
CA GLY A 109 7.48 4.76 4.99
C GLY A 109 7.60 3.55 4.05
N TYR A 110 6.49 3.06 3.50
CA TYR A 110 6.49 1.90 2.60
C TYR A 110 6.08 2.28 1.18
N LYS A 111 6.60 1.56 0.19
CA LYS A 111 6.09 1.53 -1.18
C LYS A 111 5.27 0.25 -1.37
N PRO A 112 4.01 0.36 -1.84
CA PRO A 112 3.19 -0.80 -2.13
C PRO A 112 3.65 -1.52 -3.40
N VAL A 113 3.48 -2.84 -3.44
CA VAL A 113 3.69 -3.67 -4.64
C VAL A 113 2.35 -3.99 -5.30
N LEU A 114 1.37 -4.40 -4.50
CA LEU A 114 0.02 -4.72 -4.96
C LEU A 114 -0.79 -3.44 -5.19
N VAL A 115 -1.49 -3.37 -6.32
CA VAL A 115 -2.40 -2.26 -6.65
C VAL A 115 -3.75 -2.79 -7.12
N ARG A 116 -4.81 -2.13 -6.67
CA ARG A 116 -6.18 -2.27 -7.18
C ARG A 116 -6.61 -0.93 -7.78
N VAL A 117 -7.21 -0.97 -8.97
CA VAL A 117 -7.78 0.21 -9.66
C VAL A 117 -9.28 0.01 -9.83
N LEU A 118 -9.98 1.06 -10.26
CA LEU A 118 -11.42 1.00 -10.54
C LEU A 118 -11.74 -0.06 -11.61
N ARG A 119 -12.96 -0.63 -11.49
CA ARG A 119 -13.48 -1.61 -12.44
C ARG A 119 -13.46 -1.04 -13.85
N GLY A 120 -12.92 -1.80 -14.80
CA GLY A 120 -12.82 -1.41 -16.22
C GLY A 120 -11.53 -0.69 -16.60
N GLU A 121 -10.77 -0.15 -15.64
CA GLU A 121 -9.55 0.62 -15.95
C GLU A 121 -8.29 -0.25 -16.04
N HIS A 122 -8.32 -1.51 -15.57
CA HIS A 122 -7.16 -2.40 -15.59
C HIS A 122 -6.51 -2.51 -16.97
N ASN A 123 -7.32 -2.70 -18.02
CA ASN A 123 -6.81 -2.86 -19.38
C ASN A 123 -6.19 -1.57 -19.93
N LEU A 124 -6.61 -0.41 -19.40
CA LEU A 124 -6.08 0.90 -19.80
C LEU A 124 -4.67 1.10 -19.23
N VAL A 125 -4.46 0.72 -17.96
CA VAL A 125 -3.27 1.10 -17.20
C VAL A 125 -2.29 -0.04 -16.92
N GLY A 126 -2.69 -1.30 -17.15
CA GLY A 126 -1.95 -2.49 -16.70
C GLY A 126 -0.47 -2.47 -17.09
N LYS A 127 -0.17 -2.27 -18.38
CA LYS A 127 1.21 -2.21 -18.89
C LYS A 127 2.04 -1.10 -18.26
N TYR A 128 1.41 0.05 -17.99
CA TYR A 128 2.12 1.18 -17.38
C TYR A 128 2.47 0.86 -15.94
N PHE A 129 1.52 0.39 -15.13
CA PHE A 129 1.74 0.06 -13.72
C PHE A 129 2.76 -1.08 -13.57
N GLU A 130 2.68 -2.11 -14.42
CA GLU A 130 3.66 -3.20 -14.48
C GLU A 130 5.07 -2.68 -14.79
N SER A 131 5.22 -1.76 -15.75
CA SER A 131 6.51 -1.15 -16.08
C SER A 131 7.13 -0.34 -14.92
N MET A 132 6.29 0.12 -13.99
CA MET A 132 6.69 0.84 -12.78
C MET A 132 6.95 -0.09 -11.58
N GLY A 133 6.84 -1.40 -11.79
CA GLY A 133 7.10 -2.44 -10.80
C GLY A 133 5.93 -2.76 -9.87
N TYR A 134 4.70 -2.37 -10.23
CA TYR A 134 3.50 -2.74 -9.49
C TYR A 134 2.86 -4.01 -10.06
N VAL A 135 2.18 -4.73 -9.19
CA VAL A 135 1.35 -5.88 -9.55
C VAL A 135 -0.10 -5.43 -9.48
N LEU A 136 -0.71 -5.25 -10.66
CA LEU A 136 -2.14 -4.97 -10.72
C LEU A 136 -2.91 -6.25 -10.42
N THR A 137 -3.72 -6.20 -9.38
CA THR A 137 -4.61 -7.31 -9.03
C THR A 137 -5.96 -7.07 -9.70
N THR A 138 -6.54 -8.14 -10.25
CA THR A 138 -7.92 -8.16 -10.74
C THR A 138 -8.65 -9.35 -10.15
N PRO A 139 -9.83 -9.15 -9.53
CA PRO A 139 -10.53 -10.24 -8.90
C PRO A 139 -11.11 -11.17 -9.97
N THR A 140 -11.15 -12.47 -9.69
CA THR A 140 -11.95 -13.42 -10.48
C THR A 140 -13.44 -13.18 -10.22
N ILE A 141 -13.79 -12.86 -8.97
CA ILE A 141 -15.15 -12.52 -8.54
C ILE A 141 -15.12 -11.14 -7.85
N ASP A 142 -15.69 -10.12 -8.50
CA ASP A 142 -16.05 -8.86 -7.83
C ASP A 142 -17.36 -9.10 -7.08
N SER A 143 -17.40 -8.87 -5.77
CA SER A 143 -18.60 -9.13 -4.96
C SER A 143 -19.82 -8.29 -5.32
N GLU A 144 -19.62 -7.21 -6.10
CA GLU A 144 -20.66 -6.24 -6.47
C GLU A 144 -21.44 -5.71 -5.25
N ASP A 145 -20.77 -5.58 -4.11
CA ASP A 145 -21.36 -5.18 -2.82
C ASP A 145 -21.82 -3.72 -2.76
N ASP A 146 -21.46 -2.92 -3.76
CA ASP A 146 -22.02 -1.61 -4.05
C ASP A 146 -23.35 -1.66 -4.83
N GLN A 147 -23.66 -2.79 -5.49
CA GLN A 147 -24.81 -2.95 -6.39
C GLN A 147 -25.83 -3.98 -5.90
N LYS A 148 -25.40 -5.01 -5.16
CA LYS A 148 -26.26 -6.09 -4.66
C LYS A 148 -26.72 -5.79 -3.24
N ALA A 149 -28.03 -5.95 -3.01
CA ALA A 149 -28.58 -5.95 -1.66
C ALA A 149 -28.11 -7.15 -0.83
N GLU A 150 -27.91 -8.31 -1.49
CA GLU A 150 -27.41 -9.54 -0.88
C GLU A 150 -26.23 -10.08 -1.68
N VAL A 151 -25.05 -10.07 -1.08
CA VAL A 151 -23.78 -10.47 -1.73
C VAL A 151 -23.60 -11.98 -1.74
N TYR A 152 -23.97 -12.67 -0.66
CA TYR A 152 -23.76 -14.12 -0.52
C TYR A 152 -24.42 -14.97 -1.61
N PRO A 153 -25.72 -14.76 -1.95
CA PRO A 153 -26.37 -15.53 -3.00
C PRO A 153 -25.79 -15.32 -4.40
N PHE A 154 -25.02 -14.24 -4.59
CA PHE A 154 -24.30 -13.96 -5.82
C PHE A 154 -22.93 -14.67 -5.87
N ILE A 155 -22.17 -14.67 -4.78
CA ILE A 155 -20.83 -15.29 -4.75
C ILE A 155 -20.90 -16.81 -4.95
N ALA A 156 -21.87 -17.50 -4.34
CA ALA A 156 -21.91 -18.96 -4.36
C ALA A 156 -22.07 -19.57 -5.78
N PRO A 157 -22.99 -19.09 -6.63
CA PRO A 157 -23.07 -19.51 -8.03
C PRO A 157 -21.81 -19.20 -8.84
N GLU A 158 -21.21 -18.01 -8.64
CA GLU A 158 -19.96 -17.62 -9.33
C GLU A 158 -18.81 -18.56 -8.96
N LEU A 159 -18.66 -18.89 -7.68
CA LEU A 159 -17.64 -19.84 -7.23
C LEU A 159 -17.83 -21.23 -7.84
N GLN A 160 -19.08 -21.69 -7.99
CA GLN A 160 -19.39 -22.96 -8.64
C GLN A 160 -19.06 -22.95 -10.14
N SER A 161 -19.32 -21.84 -10.83
CA SER A 161 -19.08 -21.72 -12.28
C SER A 161 -17.59 -21.85 -12.63
N LEU A 162 -16.70 -21.43 -11.73
CA LEU A 162 -15.24 -21.51 -11.89
C LEU A 162 -14.66 -22.93 -11.82
N CYS A 163 -15.49 -23.93 -11.50
CA CYS A 163 -15.14 -25.36 -11.55
C CYS A 163 -13.86 -25.76 -10.80
N GLY A 164 -13.48 -25.01 -9.76
CA GLY A 164 -12.30 -25.30 -8.96
C GLY A 164 -11.01 -24.60 -9.39
N ASN A 165 -11.07 -23.69 -10.36
CA ASN A 165 -9.92 -22.85 -10.70
C ASN A 165 -9.51 -21.97 -9.51
N PRO A 166 -8.21 -21.62 -9.36
CA PRO A 166 -7.78 -20.59 -8.42
C PRO A 166 -8.64 -19.34 -8.55
N THR A 167 -9.15 -18.84 -7.43
CA THR A 167 -10.17 -17.79 -7.43
C THR A 167 -9.78 -16.65 -6.49
N SER A 168 -9.78 -15.42 -6.98
CA SER A 168 -9.69 -14.24 -6.13
C SER A 168 -11.04 -13.55 -5.99
N ILE A 169 -11.42 -13.21 -4.75
CA ILE A 169 -12.70 -12.56 -4.43
C ILE A 169 -12.41 -11.20 -3.79
N SER A 170 -12.96 -10.13 -4.35
CA SER A 170 -12.83 -8.77 -3.80
C SER A 170 -14.13 -8.25 -3.21
N PHE A 171 -14.03 -7.67 -2.02
CA PHE A 171 -15.07 -6.93 -1.33
C PHE A 171 -14.64 -5.49 -1.08
N ARG A 172 -15.53 -4.62 -0.64
CA ARG A 172 -15.23 -3.23 -0.27
C ARG A 172 -15.36 -3.05 1.24
N GLU A 173 -14.30 -2.57 1.90
CA GLU A 173 -14.23 -2.51 3.37
C GLU A 173 -15.26 -1.54 3.98
N ARG A 174 -15.65 -0.50 3.23
CA ARG A 174 -16.62 0.50 3.68
C ARG A 174 -18.01 -0.09 3.98
N PHE A 175 -18.36 -1.23 3.39
CA PHE A 175 -19.65 -1.88 3.61
C PHE A 175 -19.58 -2.88 4.75
N SER A 176 -20.26 -2.54 5.86
CA SER A 176 -20.29 -3.40 7.05
C SER A 176 -20.94 -4.77 6.78
N THR A 177 -21.82 -4.86 5.77
CA THR A 177 -22.42 -6.10 5.29
C THR A 177 -21.36 -7.04 4.74
N SER A 178 -20.46 -6.54 3.87
CA SER A 178 -19.36 -7.31 3.31
C SER A 178 -18.38 -7.79 4.38
N VAL A 179 -18.01 -6.92 5.32
CA VAL A 179 -17.13 -7.27 6.44
C VAL A 179 -17.74 -8.37 7.30
N LYS A 180 -19.03 -8.27 7.65
CA LYS A 180 -19.74 -9.28 8.44
C LYS A 180 -19.99 -10.58 7.68
N LEU A 181 -19.89 -10.56 6.35
CA LEU A 181 -20.08 -11.73 5.52
C LEU A 181 -18.85 -12.64 5.46
N LEU A 182 -17.66 -12.13 5.79
CA LEU A 182 -16.40 -12.87 5.70
C LEU A 182 -16.45 -14.28 6.33
N PRO A 183 -17.01 -14.50 7.53
CA PRO A 183 -17.15 -15.85 8.09
C PRO A 183 -17.92 -16.83 7.20
N HIS A 184 -18.99 -16.34 6.56
CA HIS A 184 -19.82 -17.15 5.66
C HIS A 184 -19.09 -17.46 4.36
N ILE A 185 -18.30 -16.52 3.84
CA ILE A 185 -17.45 -16.73 2.66
C ILE A 185 -16.36 -17.77 2.95
N ILE A 186 -15.73 -17.70 4.12
CA ILE A 186 -14.74 -18.69 4.55
C ILE A 186 -15.36 -20.09 4.60
N GLN A 187 -16.55 -20.22 5.19
CA GLN A 187 -17.26 -21.49 5.25
C GLN A 187 -17.63 -22.02 3.85
N LEU A 188 -18.14 -21.14 2.97
CA LEU A 188 -18.46 -21.49 1.59
C LEU A 188 -17.24 -22.00 0.82
N LEU A 189 -16.09 -21.31 0.93
CA LEU A 189 -14.84 -21.73 0.30
C LEU A 189 -14.37 -23.08 0.83
N LYS A 190 -14.45 -23.30 2.14
CA LYS A 190 -14.09 -24.57 2.77
C LYS A 190 -14.97 -25.73 2.27
N GLU A 191 -16.28 -25.51 2.17
CA GLU A 191 -17.23 -26.50 1.61
C GLU A 191 -16.93 -26.80 0.14
N ALA A 192 -16.50 -25.80 -0.62
CA ALA A 192 -16.05 -25.93 -2.00
C ALA A 192 -14.61 -26.46 -2.17
N GLN A 193 -13.96 -26.89 -1.07
CA GLN A 193 -12.60 -27.42 -1.01
C GLN A 193 -11.49 -26.43 -1.43
N TYR A 194 -11.73 -25.14 -1.21
CA TYR A 194 -10.73 -24.09 -1.35
C TYR A 194 -9.94 -23.88 -0.05
N VAL A 195 -8.65 -23.60 -0.17
CA VAL A 195 -7.81 -23.04 0.89
C VAL A 195 -7.59 -21.58 0.61
N VAL A 196 -7.86 -20.73 1.60
CA VAL A 196 -7.55 -19.30 1.49
C VAL A 196 -6.06 -19.11 1.75
N VAL A 197 -5.36 -18.52 0.78
CA VAL A 197 -3.92 -18.33 0.77
C VAL A 197 -3.60 -16.84 0.61
N PRO A 198 -2.43 -16.38 1.08
CA PRO A 198 -1.96 -15.02 0.84
C PRO A 198 -1.71 -14.77 -0.66
N ALA A 199 -1.70 -13.50 -1.06
CA ALA A 199 -1.46 -13.06 -2.44
C ALA A 199 -0.11 -13.53 -2.98
N TYR A 200 0.97 -13.54 -2.18
CA TYR A 200 2.26 -14.05 -2.67
C TYR A 200 2.19 -15.51 -3.13
N GLU A 201 1.40 -16.33 -2.43
CA GLU A 201 1.21 -17.74 -2.78
C GLU A 201 0.25 -17.87 -3.95
N PHE A 202 -0.87 -17.13 -3.92
CA PHE A 202 -1.86 -17.12 -5.00
C PHE A 202 -1.28 -16.68 -6.35
N LEU A 203 -0.44 -15.64 -6.34
CA LEU A 203 0.14 -15.03 -7.53
C LEU A 203 1.52 -15.62 -7.90
N GLY A 204 2.16 -16.36 -7.00
CA GLY A 204 3.50 -16.93 -7.20
C GLY A 204 4.61 -15.87 -7.31
N LEU A 205 4.48 -14.75 -6.61
CA LEU A 205 5.41 -13.62 -6.67
C LEU A 205 5.56 -12.92 -5.30
N ASN A 206 6.63 -12.14 -5.11
CA ASN A 206 6.82 -11.37 -3.89
C ASN A 206 5.93 -10.12 -3.87
N THR A 207 5.06 -10.02 -2.87
CA THR A 207 4.06 -8.96 -2.68
C THR A 207 4.37 -8.05 -1.49
N ASN A 208 5.48 -8.31 -0.78
CA ASN A 208 5.83 -7.56 0.43
C ASN A 208 6.00 -6.07 0.12
N LEU A 209 5.50 -5.23 1.03
CA LEU A 209 5.80 -3.81 0.99
C LEU A 209 7.32 -3.58 1.00
N HIS A 210 7.76 -2.61 0.21
CA HIS A 210 9.15 -2.19 0.24
C HIS A 210 9.31 -1.05 1.23
N GLU A 211 10.08 -1.26 2.29
CA GLU A 211 10.50 -0.16 3.16
C GLU A 211 11.30 0.85 2.33
N VAL A 212 10.71 2.04 2.18
CA VAL A 212 11.42 3.20 1.66
C VAL A 212 12.26 3.68 2.81
N LYS A 213 13.50 3.19 2.87
CA LYS A 213 14.50 3.74 3.79
C LYS A 213 14.51 5.24 3.55
N GLU A 214 14.22 6.01 4.60
CA GLU A 214 14.39 7.46 4.57
C GLU A 214 15.85 7.71 4.18
N GLU A 215 16.07 8.08 2.92
CA GLU A 215 17.31 8.69 2.54
C GLU A 215 17.31 10.05 3.23
N ASN A 216 18.17 10.20 4.22
CA ASN A 216 18.33 11.47 4.92
C ASN A 216 18.85 12.49 3.91
N PHE A 217 18.00 13.45 3.54
CA PHE A 217 18.44 14.61 2.76
C PHE A 217 18.83 15.73 3.71
N THR A 218 19.91 16.44 3.38
CA THR A 218 20.37 17.58 4.19
C THR A 218 20.58 18.79 3.30
N ILE A 219 20.36 19.97 3.86
CA ILE A 219 20.54 21.25 3.17
C ILE A 219 21.67 22.01 3.83
N LYS A 220 22.59 22.54 3.00
CA LYS A 220 23.58 23.52 3.41
C LYS A 220 23.33 24.83 2.70
N THR A 221 23.53 25.92 3.42
CA THR A 221 23.38 27.28 2.90
C THR A 221 24.71 28.02 2.96
N SER A 222 24.99 28.83 1.95
CA SER A 222 26.11 29.78 1.98
C SER A 222 25.65 31.14 1.47
N ILE A 223 26.21 32.20 2.03
CA ILE A 223 25.84 33.58 1.69
C ILE A 223 26.98 34.19 0.88
N ASN A 224 26.68 34.62 -0.35
CA ASN A 224 27.58 35.43 -1.16
C ASN A 224 27.15 36.89 -1.07
N THR A 225 27.92 37.68 -0.30
CA THR A 225 27.65 39.10 -0.09
C THR A 225 28.04 39.99 -1.27
N VAL A 226 28.93 39.52 -2.15
CA VAL A 226 29.39 40.27 -3.34
C VAL A 226 28.30 40.25 -4.40
N ASP A 227 27.79 39.06 -4.72
CA ASP A 227 26.76 38.85 -5.74
C ASP A 227 25.33 39.01 -5.18
N LYS A 228 25.21 39.32 -3.88
CA LYS A 228 23.93 39.44 -3.15
C LYS A 228 23.02 38.22 -3.37
N LYS A 229 23.58 37.02 -3.16
CA LYS A 229 22.86 35.74 -3.29
C LYS A 229 23.01 34.84 -2.07
N ILE A 230 22.05 33.94 -1.90
CA ILE A 230 22.10 32.82 -0.97
C ILE A 230 22.10 31.55 -1.82
N ASN A 231 23.12 30.71 -1.64
CA ASN A 231 23.21 29.43 -2.31
C ASN A 231 22.67 28.35 -1.37
N VAL A 232 21.71 27.57 -1.85
CA VAL A 232 21.07 26.48 -1.11
C VAL A 232 21.37 25.18 -1.83
N ILE A 233 22.18 24.32 -1.19
CA ILE A 233 22.63 23.06 -1.78
C ILE A 233 22.05 21.90 -0.98
N GLY A 234 21.40 20.98 -1.70
CA GLY A 234 20.78 19.79 -1.14
C GLY A 234 21.60 18.53 -1.42
N TYR A 235 21.79 17.71 -0.39
CA TYR A 235 22.59 16.49 -0.42
C TYR A 235 21.74 15.26 -0.10
N ASP A 236 22.04 14.13 -0.73
CA ASP A 236 21.51 12.82 -0.35
C ASP A 236 22.23 12.23 0.88
N SER A 237 21.79 11.04 1.29
CA SER A 237 22.36 10.27 2.39
C SER A 237 23.83 9.88 2.19
N LYS A 238 24.34 9.94 0.96
CA LYS A 238 25.73 9.65 0.57
C LYS A 238 26.56 10.92 0.38
N GLN A 239 26.05 12.08 0.80
CA GLN A 239 26.69 13.39 0.64
C GLN A 239 26.91 13.79 -0.83
N LYS A 240 26.13 13.23 -1.77
CA LYS A 240 26.13 13.66 -3.16
C LYS A 240 25.17 14.84 -3.33
N ILE A 241 25.60 15.86 -4.08
CA ILE A 241 24.75 16.99 -4.43
C ILE A 241 23.64 16.50 -5.37
N ILE A 242 22.38 16.77 -5.01
CA ILE A 242 21.19 16.38 -5.78
C ILE A 242 20.50 17.58 -6.40
N LYS A 243 20.43 18.71 -5.68
CA LYS A 243 19.84 19.96 -6.14
C LYS A 243 20.64 21.14 -5.61
N GLU A 244 20.62 22.23 -6.37
CA GLU A 244 21.23 23.51 -6.02
C GLU A 244 20.33 24.62 -6.55
N GLU A 245 20.09 25.65 -5.72
CA GLU A 245 19.34 26.83 -6.12
C GLU A 245 19.98 28.08 -5.53
N GLU A 246 19.97 29.16 -6.31
CA GLU A 246 20.44 30.48 -5.89
C GLU A 246 19.26 31.43 -5.78
N ILE A 247 19.06 32.01 -4.59
CA ILE A 247 18.00 33.00 -4.34
C ILE A 247 18.58 34.37 -3.96
N PRO A 248 17.85 35.48 -4.18
CA PRO A 248 18.31 36.82 -3.82
C PRO A 248 18.57 37.00 -2.32
N LEU A 249 19.63 37.74 -1.99
CA LEU A 249 20.00 38.08 -0.61
C LEU A 249 19.17 39.26 -0.10
N ASP A 250 18.09 38.96 0.63
CA ASP A 250 17.31 39.94 1.39
C ASP A 250 16.98 39.42 2.80
N SER A 251 16.39 40.29 3.62
CA SER A 251 16.07 39.99 5.02
C SER A 251 15.05 38.86 5.17
N GLU A 252 14.10 38.74 4.24
CA GLU A 252 13.04 37.73 4.29
C GLU A 252 13.58 36.35 3.90
N ASN A 253 14.31 36.27 2.79
CA ASN A 253 14.95 35.05 2.32
C ASN A 253 16.00 34.55 3.32
N LYS A 254 16.76 35.45 3.95
CA LYS A 254 17.67 35.08 5.06
C LYS A 254 16.94 34.39 6.21
N LEU A 255 15.76 34.88 6.59
CA LEU A 255 14.97 34.26 7.66
C LEU A 255 14.44 32.89 7.23
N LYS A 256 13.91 32.78 5.99
CA LYS A 256 13.36 31.53 5.44
C LYS A 256 14.41 30.42 5.38
N VAL A 257 15.61 30.71 4.88
CA VAL A 257 16.67 29.71 4.70
C VAL A 257 17.45 29.38 5.97
N ARG A 258 17.43 30.27 6.98
CA ARG A 258 18.08 30.02 8.27
C ARG A 258 17.56 28.72 8.90
N ASP A 259 16.26 28.50 8.80
CA ASP A 259 15.59 27.37 9.43
C ASP A 259 15.75 26.07 8.63
N LEU A 260 16.37 26.10 7.45
CA LEU A 260 16.67 24.92 6.62
C LEU A 260 18.03 24.29 6.98
N THR A 261 18.92 25.06 7.59
CA THR A 261 20.30 24.63 7.86
C THR A 261 20.32 23.71 9.07
N ASN A 262 21.03 22.58 8.98
CA ASN A 262 21.15 21.55 10.02
C ASN A 262 19.88 20.73 10.30
N LYS A 263 18.88 20.77 9.40
CA LYS A 263 17.75 19.83 9.40
C LYS A 263 17.99 18.67 8.44
N THR A 264 17.40 17.54 8.80
CA THR A 264 17.25 16.39 7.92
C THR A 264 15.83 16.38 7.40
N PHE A 265 15.67 16.04 6.12
CA PHE A 265 14.40 16.04 5.43
C PHE A 265 14.14 14.67 4.82
N THR A 266 12.87 14.29 4.77
CA THR A 266 12.42 13.22 3.87
C THR A 266 12.55 13.67 2.41
N LYS A 267 12.56 12.72 1.47
CA LYS A 267 12.63 13.05 0.03
C LYS A 267 11.53 14.03 -0.41
N ILE A 268 10.30 13.83 0.08
CA ILE A 268 9.14 14.63 -0.30
C ILE A 268 9.26 16.05 0.24
N GLU A 269 9.62 16.21 1.52
CA GLU A 269 9.88 17.53 2.12
C GLU A 269 11.03 18.24 1.40
N PHE A 270 12.10 17.51 1.10
CA PHE A 270 13.24 18.00 0.36
C PHE A 270 12.85 18.53 -1.03
N GLU A 271 12.04 17.77 -1.78
CA GLU A 271 11.58 18.21 -3.10
C GLU A 271 10.71 19.47 -3.01
N LYS A 272 9.79 19.51 -2.05
CA LYS A 272 8.92 20.66 -1.81
C LYS A 272 9.73 21.93 -1.50
N ILE A 273 10.73 21.85 -0.62
CA ILE A 273 11.60 22.99 -0.29
C ILE A 273 12.22 23.61 -1.55
N PHE A 274 12.70 22.77 -2.47
CA PHE A 274 13.31 23.27 -3.71
C PHE A 274 12.31 23.86 -4.70
N GLU A 275 11.05 23.41 -4.71
CA GLU A 275 10.01 24.09 -5.49
C GLU A 275 9.65 25.44 -4.87
N ASP A 276 9.47 25.52 -3.55
CA ASP A 276 9.22 26.79 -2.84
C ASP A 276 10.35 27.81 -3.10
N LEU A 277 11.62 27.37 -3.11
CA LEU A 277 12.78 28.21 -3.42
C LEU A 277 12.77 28.74 -4.87
N LYS A 278 12.35 27.93 -5.83
CA LYS A 278 12.19 28.36 -7.24
C LYS A 278 11.11 29.42 -7.39
N GLU A 279 10.00 29.29 -6.65
CA GLU A 279 8.94 30.30 -6.67
C GLU A 279 9.41 31.64 -6.10
N LEU A 280 10.18 31.61 -5.00
CA LEU A 280 10.78 32.82 -4.42
C LEU A 280 11.71 33.54 -5.39
N LYS A 281 12.44 32.78 -6.21
CA LYS A 281 13.30 33.33 -7.26
C LYS A 281 12.47 34.02 -8.36
N LYS A 282 11.45 33.32 -8.89
CA LYS A 282 10.59 33.86 -9.96
C LYS A 282 9.84 35.14 -9.56
N ALA A 283 9.28 35.17 -8.35
CA ALA A 283 8.51 36.31 -7.85
C ALA A 283 9.30 37.64 -7.77
N LYS A 284 10.64 37.57 -7.85
CA LYS A 284 11.55 38.72 -7.82
C LYS A 284 12.13 39.09 -9.18
N ASP A 285 12.17 38.17 -10.14
CA ASP A 285 12.61 38.46 -11.50
C ASP A 285 11.49 39.14 -12.32
N ASP A 286 10.23 39.00 -11.90
CA ASP A 286 9.03 39.56 -12.55
C ASP A 286 8.55 40.91 -11.97
N GLY A 287 9.28 41.51 -11.00
CA GLY A 287 8.91 42.78 -10.34
C GLY A 287 10.04 43.79 -10.29
#